data_AF-A0AAV1HNR1-F1
#
_entry.id   AF-A0AAV1HNR1-F1
#
_cell.length_a   1.000
_cell.length_b   1.000
_cell.length_c   1.000
_cell.angle_alpha   90.00
_cell.angle_beta   90.00
_cell.angle_gamma   90.00
#
_symmetry.space_group_name_H-M   'P 1'
#
loop_
_entity.id
_entity.type
_entity.pdbx_description
1 polymer ?
#
loop_
_entity_poly.entity_id
_entity_poly.type
_entity_poly.pdbx_seq_one_letter_code
_entity_poly.pdbx_strand_id
1 'polypeptide(L)'
;MLISEFATLTSLTLYLQGQCFVAISPENFAPGFNGRMTDLLGIHIVMDPADPNCPVLVAGDPERMNMKKCDDMGGIPYHINVVNYMVRDQLWSET
;
A
#
# COMPACT_ATOMS: atom_id res chain seq x y z
N MET A 1 38.00 -8.54 21.50
CA MET A 1 37.43 -7.27 22.01
C MET A 1 37.73 -6.14 21.02
N LEU A 2 37.31 -6.28 19.75
CA LEU A 2 37.46 -5.24 18.71
C LEU A 2 36.42 -5.40 17.58
N ILE A 3 35.47 -6.33 17.71
CA ILE A 3 34.43 -6.60 16.69
C ILE A 3 33.04 -6.16 17.19
N SER A 4 32.88 -5.86 18.49
CA SER A 4 31.61 -5.36 19.06
C SER A 4 31.43 -3.85 18.95
N GLU A 5 32.51 -3.08 18.72
CA GLU A 5 32.45 -1.61 18.62
C GLU A 5 32.11 -1.09 17.22
N PHE A 6 32.19 -1.93 16.18
CA PHE A 6 31.90 -1.50 14.81
C PHE A 6 30.39 -1.55 14.46
N ALA A 7 29.59 -2.27 15.26
CA ALA A 7 28.16 -2.47 15.02
C ALA A 7 27.26 -1.37 15.62
N THR A 8 27.78 -0.52 16.52
CA THR A 8 27.01 0.58 17.12
C THR A 8 27.17 1.91 16.36
N LEU A 9 28.14 2.01 15.44
CA LEU A 9 28.40 3.23 14.65
C LEU A 9 27.58 3.36 13.36
N THR A 10 26.67 2.42 13.07
CA THR A 10 25.70 2.54 11.97
C THR A 10 24.26 2.80 12.44
N SER A 11 24.04 3.05 13.74
CA SER A 11 22.71 3.38 14.30
C SER A 11 22.31 4.86 14.15
N LEU A 12 23.06 5.67 13.40
CA LEU A 12 22.82 7.11 13.29
C LEU A 12 22.71 7.57 11.84
N THR A 13 22.00 6.82 11.01
CA THR A 13 21.28 7.43 9.88
C THR A 13 19.95 7.93 10.43
N LEU A 14 19.92 9.17 10.92
CA LEU A 14 18.67 9.81 11.34
C LEU A 14 17.72 9.85 10.15
N TYR A 15 16.78 8.92 10.11
CA TYR A 15 15.73 8.86 9.11
C TYR A 15 14.67 9.89 9.46
N LEU A 16 14.87 11.14 9.03
CA LEU A 16 13.90 12.22 9.19
C LEU A 16 12.78 12.02 8.15
N GLN A 17 11.78 11.23 8.51
CA GLN A 17 10.60 11.03 7.69
C GLN A 17 9.59 12.15 7.96
N GLY A 18 9.53 13.14 7.06
CA GLY A 18 8.46 14.13 7.06
C GLY A 18 7.24 13.59 6.32
N GLN A 19 6.09 13.49 6.98
CA GLN A 19 4.82 13.16 6.35
C GLN A 19 3.86 14.35 6.50
N CYS A 20 3.20 14.72 5.41
CA CYS A 20 2.20 15.79 5.40
C CYS A 20 0.83 15.19 5.06
N PHE A 21 -0.16 15.46 5.90
CA PHE A 21 -1.53 15.00 5.70
C PHE A 21 -2.44 16.22 5.56
N VAL A 22 -3.23 16.24 4.49
CA VAL A 22 -4.22 17.28 4.22
C VAL A 22 -5.57 16.63 4.02
N ALA A 23 -6.55 17.04 4.83
CA ALA A 23 -7.94 16.63 4.67
C ALA A 23 -8.75 17.83 4.20
N ILE A 24 -9.48 17.66 3.10
CA ILE A 24 -10.33 18.70 2.51
C ILE A 24 -11.76 18.19 2.53
N SER A 25 -12.67 18.95 3.16
CA SER A 25 -14.10 18.64 3.08
C SER A 25 -14.68 19.20 1.77
N PRO A 26 -15.14 18.35 0.84
CA PRO A 26 -15.69 18.82 -0.43
C PRO A 26 -17.04 19.54 -0.28
N GLU A 27 -17.76 19.30 0.82
CA GLU A 27 -19.07 19.90 1.11
C GLU A 27 -19.00 21.42 1.28
N ASN A 28 -17.84 21.93 1.69
CA ASN A 28 -17.62 23.35 1.96
C ASN A 28 -17.38 24.18 0.69
N PHE A 29 -17.23 23.54 -0.48
CA PHE A 29 -16.98 24.20 -1.77
C PHE A 29 -18.21 24.19 -2.66
N ALA A 30 -18.78 23.00 -2.92
CA ALA A 30 -19.95 22.87 -3.77
C ALA A 30 -20.71 21.56 -3.51
N PRO A 31 -22.06 21.58 -3.50
CA PRO A 31 -22.86 20.36 -3.40
C PRO A 31 -22.62 19.46 -4.62
N GLY A 32 -22.77 18.14 -4.44
CA GLY A 32 -22.70 17.16 -5.54
C GLY A 32 -21.29 16.83 -6.05
N PHE A 33 -20.24 17.09 -5.27
CA PHE A 33 -18.85 16.75 -5.66
C PHE A 33 -18.67 15.26 -5.98
N ASN A 34 -19.20 14.37 -5.14
CA ASN A 34 -19.09 12.93 -5.33
C ASN A 34 -19.69 12.48 -6.68
N GLY A 35 -20.88 12.98 -7.03
CA GLY A 35 -21.52 12.65 -8.31
C GLY A 35 -20.67 13.09 -9.51
N ARG A 36 -20.19 14.34 -9.51
CA ARG A 36 -19.32 14.85 -10.57
C ARG A 36 -18.03 14.04 -10.72
N MET A 37 -17.44 13.61 -9.61
CA MET A 37 -16.24 12.77 -9.64
C MET A 37 -16.55 11.37 -10.19
N THR A 38 -17.67 10.78 -9.81
CA THR A 38 -18.13 9.50 -10.37
C THR A 38 -18.36 9.59 -11.88
N ASP A 39 -19.02 10.65 -12.35
CA ASP A 39 -19.27 10.85 -13.78
C ASP A 39 -17.96 11.03 -14.57
N LEU A 40 -17.03 11.83 -14.04
CA LEU A 40 -15.71 12.04 -14.65
C LEU A 40 -14.93 10.73 -14.77
N LEU A 41 -14.89 9.94 -13.70
CA LEU A 41 -14.20 8.65 -13.72
C LEU A 41 -14.88 7.66 -14.67
N GLY A 42 -16.21 7.66 -14.74
CA GLY A 42 -16.98 6.85 -15.67
C GLY A 42 -16.63 7.13 -17.14
N ILE A 43 -16.43 8.40 -17.50
CA ILE A 43 -16.01 8.78 -18.86
C ILE A 43 -14.66 8.15 -19.20
N HIS A 44 -13.70 8.19 -18.27
CA HIS A 44 -12.35 7.66 -18.53
C HIS A 44 -12.31 6.14 -18.66
N ILE A 45 -13.13 5.41 -17.88
CA ILE A 45 -13.16 3.93 -17.90
C ILE A 45 -13.74 3.40 -19.22
N VAL A 46 -14.64 4.14 -19.86
CA VAL A 46 -15.31 3.71 -21.11
C VAL A 46 -14.47 4.02 -22.37
N MET A 47 -13.33 4.72 -22.24
CA MET A 47 -12.46 4.99 -23.38
C MET A 47 -11.80 3.72 -23.93
N ASP A 48 -11.48 3.74 -25.22
CA ASP A 48 -10.77 2.64 -25.85
C ASP A 48 -9.40 2.44 -25.19
N PRO A 49 -9.07 1.21 -24.73
CA PRO A 49 -7.79 0.94 -24.12
C PRO A 49 -6.67 1.00 -25.16
N ALA A 50 -5.50 1.50 -24.76
CA ALA A 50 -4.33 1.56 -25.64
C ALA A 50 -3.80 0.17 -26.01
N ASP A 51 -3.96 -0.82 -25.13
CA ASP A 51 -3.69 -2.23 -25.37
C ASP A 51 -4.99 -3.02 -25.17
N PRO A 52 -5.47 -3.79 -26.17
CA PRO A 52 -6.68 -4.60 -26.05
C PRO A 52 -6.68 -5.60 -24.88
N ASN A 53 -5.51 -6.00 -24.38
CA ASN A 53 -5.39 -6.94 -23.27
C ASN A 53 -5.45 -6.28 -21.89
N CYS A 54 -5.32 -4.94 -21.84
CA CYS A 54 -5.22 -4.19 -20.60
C CYS A 54 -6.37 -3.17 -20.53
N PRO A 55 -7.45 -3.45 -19.77
CA PRO A 55 -8.55 -2.50 -19.64
C PRO A 55 -8.08 -1.21 -18.94
N VAL A 56 -8.77 -0.10 -19.21
CA VAL A 56 -8.52 1.16 -18.50
C VAL A 56 -8.95 1.01 -17.04
N LEU A 57 -8.03 1.28 -16.12
CA LEU A 57 -8.25 1.21 -14.68
C LEU A 57 -8.11 2.61 -14.06
N VAL A 58 -8.92 2.88 -13.03
CA VAL A 58 -8.81 4.11 -12.23
C VAL A 58 -7.99 3.83 -10.97
N ALA A 59 -7.40 4.88 -10.42
CA ALA A 59 -6.73 4.81 -9.12
C ALA A 59 -7.68 4.21 -8.06
N GLY A 60 -7.24 3.13 -7.41
CA GLY A 60 -8.03 2.37 -6.45
C GLY A 60 -8.59 1.04 -6.96
N ASP A 61 -8.73 0.86 -8.28
CA ASP A 61 -9.19 -0.42 -8.85
C ASP A 61 -8.19 -1.56 -8.61
N PRO A 62 -6.88 -1.39 -8.84
CA PRO A 62 -5.89 -2.43 -8.54
C PRO A 62 -5.92 -2.86 -7.07
N GLU A 63 -6.05 -1.90 -6.15
CA GLU A 63 -6.12 -2.15 -4.72
C GLU A 63 -7.40 -2.90 -4.36
N ARG A 64 -8.55 -2.51 -4.93
CA ARG A 64 -9.83 -3.17 -4.70
C ARG A 64 -9.85 -4.61 -5.24
N MET A 65 -9.26 -4.84 -6.41
CA MET A 65 -9.07 -6.18 -6.96
C MET A 65 -8.16 -7.03 -6.08
N ASN A 66 -7.07 -6.45 -5.56
CA ASN A 66 -6.15 -7.15 -4.68
C ASN A 66 -6.77 -7.47 -3.31
N MET A 67 -7.53 -6.55 -2.71
CA MET A 67 -8.27 -6.81 -1.47
C MET A 67 -9.27 -7.96 -1.65
N LYS A 68 -10.07 -7.92 -2.73
CA LYS A 68 -11.01 -9.00 -3.05
C LYS A 68 -10.30 -10.34 -3.21
N LYS A 69 -9.17 -10.37 -3.91
CA LYS A 69 -8.36 -11.59 -4.07
C LYS A 69 -7.88 -12.13 -2.72
N CYS A 70 -7.42 -11.28 -1.82
CA CYS A 70 -7.00 -11.69 -0.47
C CYS A 70 -8.17 -12.22 0.36
N ASP A 71 -9.33 -11.57 0.28
CA ASP A 71 -10.56 -11.99 0.94
C ASP A 71 -11.01 -13.37 0.44
N ASP A 72 -11.00 -13.58 -0.89
CA ASP A 72 -11.37 -14.85 -1.54
C ASP A 72 -10.40 -15.98 -1.18
N MET A 73 -9.12 -15.67 -1.01
CA MET A 73 -8.09 -16.63 -0.57
C MET A 73 -8.13 -16.91 0.94
N GLY A 74 -8.86 -16.10 1.72
CA GLY A 74 -8.88 -16.19 3.19
C GLY A 74 -7.58 -15.76 3.86
N GLY A 75 -6.71 -15.02 3.17
CA GLY A 75 -5.42 -14.61 3.72
C GLY A 75 -4.55 -13.81 2.74
N ILE A 76 -3.52 -13.17 3.30
CA ILE A 76 -2.56 -12.35 2.54
C ILE A 76 -1.37 -13.23 2.15
N PRO A 77 -1.08 -13.41 0.85
CA PRO A 77 0.06 -14.20 0.41
C PRO A 77 1.36 -13.45 0.70
N TYR A 78 2.27 -14.11 1.44
CA TYR A 78 3.64 -13.66 1.63
C TYR A 78 4.62 -14.68 1.04
N HIS A 79 5.80 -14.21 0.66
CA HIS A 79 6.88 -15.11 0.27
C HIS A 79 7.41 -15.91 1.48
N ILE A 80 7.80 -17.17 1.29
CA ILE A 80 8.20 -18.08 2.38
C ILE A 80 9.33 -17.51 3.25
N ASN A 81 10.27 -16.76 2.66
CA ASN A 81 11.37 -16.15 3.40
C ASN A 81 10.88 -15.12 4.44
N VAL A 82 9.78 -14.40 4.15
CA VAL A 82 9.19 -13.43 5.08
C VAL A 82 8.58 -14.16 6.26
N VAL A 83 7.84 -15.25 6.00
CA VAL A 83 7.24 -16.09 7.05
C VAL A 83 8.34 -16.72 7.92
N ASN A 84 9.39 -17.25 7.31
CA ASN A 84 10.53 -17.82 8.03
C ASN A 84 11.22 -16.79 8.92
N TYR A 85 11.34 -15.54 8.47
CA TYR A 85 11.90 -14.47 9.28
C TYR A 85 10.99 -14.10 10.45
N MET A 86 9.68 -13.98 10.22
CA MET A 86 8.69 -13.69 11.26
C MET A 86 8.65 -14.77 12.35
N VAL A 87 8.78 -16.05 11.98
CA VAL A 87 8.75 -17.18 12.94
C VAL A 87 10.09 -17.35 13.67
N ARG A 88 11.21 -16.97 13.05
CA ARG A 88 12.56 -17.17 13.62
C ARG A 88 12.78 -16.42 14.94
N ASP A 89 12.09 -15.31 15.16
CA ASP A 89 12.23 -14.50 16.39
C ASP A 89 11.40 -15.05 17.57
N GLN A 90 10.41 -15.92 17.35
CA GLN A 90 9.64 -16.56 18.42
C GLN A 90 10.40 -17.70 19.13
N LEU A 91 11.50 -18.18 18.56
CA LEU A 91 12.33 -19.23 19.15
C LEU A 91 13.28 -18.74 20.25
N TRP A 92 13.36 -17.43 20.50
CA TRP A 92 14.26 -16.84 21.50
C TRP A 92 13.57 -16.40 22.79
N SER A 93 12.25 -16.60 22.96
CA SER A 93 11.53 -16.26 24.20
C SER A 93 11.40 -17.43 25.20
N GLU A 94 11.95 -18.61 24.90
CA GLU A 94 11.85 -19.82 25.73
C GLU A 94 13.19 -20.38 26.24
N THR A 95 14.28 -19.59 26.23
CA THR A 95 15.56 -19.94 26.88
C THR A 95 16.01 -18.83 27.81
#